data_AF-A0A6A3R262-F1
#
_entry.id   AF-A0A6A3R262-F1
#
_cell.length_a   1.000
_cell.length_b   1.000
_cell.length_c   1.000
_cell.angle_alpha   90.00
_cell.angle_beta   90.00
_cell.angle_gamma   90.00
#
_symmetry.space_group_name_H-M   'P 1'
#
loop_
_entity.id
_entity.type
_entity.pdbx_description
1 polymer ?
#
loop_
_entity_poly.entity_id
_entity_poly.type
_entity_poly.pdbx_seq_one_letter_code
_entity_poly.pdbx_strand_id
1 'polypeptide(L)'
;MLVDGTQQLVKIESGARYSVAGTDWMARGERKRVDAPVAYVEGIGGFLLDVLGVWTFDMVNVYGQKVTIEACIIEGCTSEFLLGVDFLGGRRATMDFDRGEVRYAERGQDVIIPFRTTEAKDDSAVVAVRLVSATNLQRSAVQAVEVAVAAPDSEEEGVFLPTVNNGAVLLAAAVTKVEKGKALVIAINTHGGRLKLPRWKELGVGIPINQDIELLTMHGELQPESVQAWLDELGDPSTPLDDEHDVDIGAEEPDARSLILRLLRAYRVLANAQDECPPATTLNVEHHIDTGDAAPIMMRRRRQAQTGDAIMDSNVDAMVSAGVMEHGEGGWGFPVVLVRKKDGSVRFCVDYRALNSVTRKDVYPLPRIDETLKSLEGARLFTTLDLRLGYWQIRVANEDRDKTAFMTKRGLYRFKRMPFGLTNAPATFQRLMNGVLDVDDLFGLPRRHHHLYKRRHRTARH
;
A
#
# COMPACT_ATOMS: atom_id res chain seq x y z
N MET A 1 -5.26 25.11 -8.55
CA MET A 1 -4.77 25.08 -9.95
C MET A 1 -3.50 25.92 -10.05
N LEU A 2 -2.48 25.50 -10.78
CA LEU A 2 -1.28 26.31 -11.03
C LEU A 2 -1.52 27.21 -12.25
N VAL A 3 -1.31 28.51 -12.07
CA VAL A 3 -1.37 29.54 -13.12
C VAL A 3 -0.11 30.39 -12.99
N ASP A 4 0.68 30.47 -14.06
CA ASP A 4 2.00 31.13 -14.08
C ASP A 4 2.92 30.70 -12.92
N GLY A 5 2.90 29.39 -12.60
CA GLY A 5 3.71 28.81 -11.52
C GLY A 5 3.21 29.09 -10.11
N THR A 6 2.09 29.81 -9.94
CA THR A 6 1.50 30.13 -8.64
C THR A 6 0.22 29.34 -8.43
N GLN A 7 0.03 28.78 -7.23
CA GLN A 7 -1.21 28.06 -6.90
C GLN A 7 -2.35 29.06 -6.69
N GLN A 8 -3.47 28.82 -7.36
CA GLN A 8 -4.68 29.63 -7.30
C GLN A 8 -5.91 28.77 -7.00
N LEU A 9 -6.83 29.34 -6.23
CA LEU A 9 -8.10 28.70 -5.90
C LEU A 9 -9.09 28.87 -7.05
N VAL A 10 -9.70 27.76 -7.47
CA VAL A 10 -10.77 27.72 -8.46
C VAL A 10 -11.90 26.90 -7.84
N LYS A 11 -13.08 27.49 -7.71
CA LYS A 11 -14.25 26.84 -7.11
C LYS A 11 -15.12 26.26 -8.22
N ILE A 12 -15.79 25.15 -7.95
CA ILE A 12 -16.82 24.62 -8.85
C ILE A 12 -18.17 25.09 -8.34
N GLU A 13 -18.97 25.70 -9.21
CA GLU A 13 -20.27 26.26 -8.86
C GLU A 13 -21.32 25.78 -9.87
N SER A 14 -22.09 24.77 -9.48
CA SER A 14 -23.12 24.18 -10.35
C SER A 14 -24.32 25.11 -10.56
N GLY A 15 -24.49 26.14 -9.71
CA GLY A 15 -25.49 27.19 -9.90
C GLY A 15 -25.07 28.26 -10.93
N ALA A 16 -23.79 28.35 -11.27
CA ALA A 16 -23.30 29.34 -12.23
C ALA A 16 -23.46 28.83 -13.66
N ARG A 17 -24.29 29.48 -14.46
CA ARG A 17 -24.47 29.12 -15.88
C ARG A 17 -23.19 29.26 -16.70
N TYR A 18 -22.38 30.27 -16.38
CA TYR A 18 -21.11 30.58 -17.04
C TYR A 18 -19.97 30.54 -16.04
N SER A 19 -18.79 30.17 -16.50
CA SER A 19 -17.56 30.29 -15.75
C SER A 19 -17.24 31.77 -15.62
N VAL A 20 -16.94 32.22 -14.40
CA VAL A 20 -16.73 33.63 -14.09
C VAL A 20 -15.46 33.83 -13.26
N ALA A 21 -14.80 34.97 -13.44
CA ALA A 21 -13.63 35.33 -12.66
C ALA A 21 -13.64 36.83 -12.33
N GLY A 22 -13.04 37.20 -11.21
CA GLY A 22 -12.87 38.61 -10.83
C GLY A 22 -11.76 39.31 -11.63
N THR A 23 -11.70 40.63 -11.50
CA THR A 23 -10.80 41.51 -12.27
C THR A 23 -9.31 41.23 -12.03
N ASP A 24 -8.92 40.72 -10.86
CA ASP A 24 -7.51 40.38 -10.55
C ASP A 24 -6.98 39.28 -11.48
N TRP A 25 -7.87 38.44 -12.01
CA TRP A 25 -7.50 37.37 -12.93
C TRP A 25 -7.14 37.87 -14.33
N MET A 26 -7.51 39.11 -14.70
CA MET A 26 -7.16 39.67 -16.02
C MET A 26 -5.65 39.67 -16.28
N ALA A 27 -4.83 39.77 -15.22
CA ALA A 27 -3.37 39.74 -15.32
C ALA A 27 -2.79 38.33 -15.59
N ARG A 28 -3.61 37.28 -15.47
CA ARG A 28 -3.21 35.86 -15.51
C ARG A 28 -3.85 35.10 -16.68
N GLY A 29 -4.52 35.81 -17.59
CA GLY A 29 -5.25 35.22 -18.71
C GLY A 29 -5.20 36.11 -19.94
N GLU A 30 -5.62 35.56 -21.07
CA GLU A 30 -5.62 36.26 -22.35
C GLU A 30 -7.03 36.71 -22.71
N ARG A 31 -7.22 38.01 -22.97
CA ARG A 31 -8.51 38.55 -23.41
C ARG A 31 -8.87 38.00 -24.79
N LYS A 32 -10.04 37.40 -24.93
CA LYS A 32 -10.59 37.03 -26.23
C LYS A 32 -11.19 38.23 -26.95
N ARG A 33 -11.01 38.27 -28.27
CA ARG A 33 -11.65 39.23 -29.17
C ARG A 33 -13.01 38.72 -29.63
N VAL A 34 -13.88 38.40 -28.67
CA VAL A 34 -15.26 37.96 -28.90
C VAL A 34 -16.17 38.71 -27.94
N ASP A 35 -17.43 38.89 -28.34
CA ASP A 35 -18.44 39.42 -27.44
C ASP A 35 -18.71 38.43 -26.30
N ALA A 36 -18.94 38.96 -25.10
CA ALA A 36 -19.35 38.14 -23.99
C ALA A 36 -20.72 37.50 -24.27
N PRO A 37 -20.95 36.26 -23.81
CA PRO A 37 -22.23 35.57 -24.03
C PRO A 37 -23.40 36.29 -23.34
N VAL A 38 -23.12 37.12 -22.33
CA VAL A 38 -24.08 37.94 -21.59
C VAL A 38 -23.45 39.28 -21.22
N ALA A 39 -24.29 40.32 -21.09
CA ALA A 39 -23.85 41.65 -20.65
C ALA A 39 -23.69 41.76 -19.12
N TYR A 40 -24.48 40.99 -18.37
CA TYR A 40 -24.47 40.95 -16.92
C TYR A 40 -24.72 39.53 -16.40
N VAL A 41 -24.25 39.25 -15.18
CA VAL A 41 -24.52 38.02 -14.42
C VAL A 41 -25.32 38.38 -13.18
N GLU A 42 -26.38 37.64 -12.90
CA GLU A 42 -27.20 37.83 -11.70
C GLU A 42 -26.72 36.91 -10.58
N GLY A 43 -26.39 37.50 -9.42
CA GLY A 43 -26.04 36.76 -8.21
C GLY A 43 -27.26 36.29 -7.40
N ILE A 44 -27.05 35.43 -6.40
CA ILE A 44 -28.11 34.85 -5.55
C ILE A 44 -28.95 35.92 -4.80
N GLY A 45 -28.44 37.15 -4.66
CA GLY A 45 -29.17 38.29 -4.09
C GLY A 45 -29.97 39.14 -5.09
N GLY A 46 -30.05 38.75 -6.37
CA GLY A 46 -30.71 39.53 -7.43
C GLY A 46 -29.89 40.72 -7.94
N PHE A 47 -28.62 40.84 -7.51
CA PHE A 47 -27.72 41.88 -7.98
C PHE A 47 -27.18 41.53 -9.36
N LEU A 48 -27.27 42.48 -10.28
CA LEU A 48 -26.67 42.39 -11.60
C LEU A 48 -25.23 42.90 -11.55
N LEU A 49 -24.31 42.07 -12.02
CA LEU A 49 -22.89 42.39 -12.11
C LEU A 49 -22.46 42.44 -13.57
N ASP A 50 -21.82 43.53 -13.97
CA ASP A 50 -21.43 43.76 -15.36
C ASP A 50 -20.30 42.84 -15.82
N VAL A 51 -20.39 42.37 -17.07
CA VAL A 51 -19.37 41.53 -17.71
C VAL A 51 -18.45 42.38 -18.57
N LEU A 52 -17.17 42.43 -18.22
CA LEU A 52 -16.16 43.20 -18.94
C LEU A 52 -15.67 42.52 -20.24
N GLY A 53 -15.89 41.21 -20.35
CA GLY A 53 -15.53 40.40 -21.50
C GLY A 53 -15.11 38.98 -21.13
N VAL A 54 -14.57 38.25 -22.10
CA VAL A 54 -14.16 36.84 -21.93
C VAL A 54 -12.64 36.71 -21.95
N TRP A 55 -12.09 35.98 -20.99
CA TRP A 55 -10.68 35.64 -20.90
C TRP A 55 -10.48 34.13 -20.99
N THR A 56 -9.36 33.73 -21.58
CA THR A 56 -8.90 32.35 -21.60
C THR A 56 -7.75 32.17 -20.62
N PHE A 57 -7.82 31.09 -19.86
CA PHE A 57 -6.87 30.74 -18.80
C PHE A 57 -6.30 29.36 -19.06
N ASP A 58 -4.98 29.29 -19.21
CA ASP A 58 -4.25 28.03 -19.27
C ASP A 58 -3.72 27.68 -17.89
N MET A 59 -4.25 26.60 -17.33
CA MET A 59 -3.94 26.15 -15.97
C MET A 59 -3.35 24.75 -15.97
N VAL A 60 -2.64 24.40 -14.89
CA VAL A 60 -2.15 23.04 -14.66
C VAL A 60 -2.72 22.51 -13.34
N ASN A 61 -3.35 21.35 -13.36
CA ASN A 61 -3.85 20.71 -12.13
C ASN A 61 -2.72 19.99 -11.37
N VAL A 62 -3.03 19.48 -10.17
CA VAL A 62 -2.04 18.77 -9.32
C VAL A 62 -1.49 17.49 -9.98
N TYR A 63 -2.23 16.90 -10.91
CA TYR A 63 -1.82 15.74 -11.71
C TYR A 63 -0.94 16.11 -12.93
N GLY A 64 -0.58 17.38 -13.07
CA GLY A 64 0.24 17.90 -14.18
C GLY A 64 -0.50 17.93 -15.52
N GLN A 65 -1.83 17.92 -15.51
CA GLN A 65 -2.65 18.02 -16.72
C GLN A 65 -2.99 19.47 -17.00
N LYS A 66 -2.87 19.86 -18.27
CA LYS A 66 -3.25 21.20 -18.73
C LYS A 66 -4.78 21.27 -18.83
N VAL A 67 -5.36 22.32 -18.27
CA VAL A 67 -6.79 22.61 -18.29
C VAL A 67 -6.97 24.03 -18.80
N THR A 68 -7.71 24.18 -19.89
CA THR A 68 -8.00 25.49 -20.47
C THR A 68 -9.42 25.91 -20.11
N ILE A 69 -9.58 27.05 -19.45
CA ILE A 69 -10.89 27.57 -19.02
C ILE A 69 -11.14 28.91 -19.71
N GLU A 70 -12.35 29.08 -20.24
CA GLU A 70 -12.83 30.38 -20.68
C GLU A 70 -13.79 30.89 -19.62
N ALA A 71 -13.59 32.12 -19.17
CA ALA A 71 -14.43 32.72 -18.13
C ALA A 71 -14.74 34.18 -18.44
N CYS A 72 -15.93 34.60 -18.06
CA CYS A 72 -16.36 36.00 -18.10
C CYS A 72 -15.74 36.75 -16.92
N ILE A 73 -15.10 37.89 -17.20
CA ILE A 73 -14.60 38.78 -16.14
C ILE A 73 -15.75 39.65 -15.63
N ILE A 74 -15.97 39.60 -14.32
CA ILE A 74 -17.06 40.31 -13.64
C ILE A 74 -16.53 41.55 -12.94
N GLU A 75 -17.13 42.71 -13.24
CA GLU A 75 -16.80 43.97 -12.58
C GLU A 75 -17.24 43.95 -11.10
N GLY A 76 -16.38 44.46 -10.21
CA GLY A 76 -16.64 44.50 -8.77
C GLY A 76 -16.29 43.22 -8.00
N CYS A 77 -16.02 42.11 -8.69
CA CYS A 77 -15.41 40.91 -8.12
C CYS A 77 -13.89 40.97 -8.28
N THR A 78 -13.12 40.59 -7.26
CA THR A 78 -11.65 40.69 -7.29
C THR A 78 -10.97 39.34 -7.52
N SER A 79 -10.90 38.50 -6.49
CA SER A 79 -10.03 37.32 -6.46
C SER A 79 -10.72 36.00 -6.81
N GLU A 80 -12.05 35.97 -6.91
CA GLU A 80 -12.80 34.73 -7.09
C GLU A 80 -12.72 34.19 -8.53
N PHE A 81 -12.73 32.86 -8.65
CA PHE A 81 -12.86 32.15 -9.92
C PHE A 81 -13.84 31.00 -9.72
N LEU A 82 -14.94 31.01 -10.46
CA LEU A 82 -15.99 29.99 -10.43
C LEU A 82 -16.04 29.27 -11.77
N LEU A 83 -16.00 27.95 -11.71
CA LEU A 83 -16.17 27.05 -12.83
C LEU A 83 -17.67 26.73 -12.96
N GLY A 84 -18.27 27.19 -14.06
CA GLY A 84 -19.70 27.08 -14.30
C GLY A 84 -20.13 25.83 -15.07
N VAL A 85 -21.43 25.75 -15.31
CA VAL A 85 -22.09 24.69 -16.08
C VAL A 85 -21.66 24.71 -17.55
N ASP A 86 -21.27 25.85 -18.10
CA ASP A 86 -20.69 25.95 -19.44
C ASP A 86 -19.43 25.10 -19.61
N PHE A 87 -18.54 25.12 -18.62
CA PHE A 87 -17.33 24.30 -18.61
C PHE A 87 -17.69 22.82 -18.42
N LEU A 88 -18.50 22.51 -17.41
CA LEU A 88 -18.84 21.13 -17.04
C LEU A 88 -19.67 20.46 -18.14
N GLY A 89 -20.77 21.11 -18.55
CA GLY A 89 -21.66 20.63 -19.60
C GLY A 89 -21.01 20.61 -20.98
N GLY A 90 -20.25 21.66 -21.32
CA GLY A 90 -19.54 21.74 -22.61
C GLY A 90 -18.54 20.61 -22.82
N ARG A 91 -17.94 20.08 -21.74
CA ARG A 91 -17.01 18.95 -21.77
C ARG A 91 -17.64 17.60 -21.44
N ARG A 92 -18.95 17.56 -21.17
CA ARG A 92 -19.66 16.38 -20.64
C ARG A 92 -18.94 15.80 -19.42
N ALA A 93 -18.47 16.69 -18.55
CA ALA A 93 -17.74 16.33 -17.36
C ALA A 93 -18.64 15.57 -16.38
N THR A 94 -18.09 14.53 -15.77
CA THR A 94 -18.72 13.77 -14.69
C THR A 94 -18.08 14.18 -13.37
N MET A 95 -18.87 14.36 -12.33
CA MET A 95 -18.39 14.69 -10.99
C MET A 95 -18.60 13.50 -10.07
N ASP A 96 -17.50 13.01 -9.48
CA ASP A 96 -17.47 11.91 -8.52
C ASP A 96 -17.19 12.49 -7.14
N PHE A 97 -18.21 12.55 -6.28
CA PHE A 97 -18.11 13.10 -4.93
C PHE A 97 -17.43 12.15 -3.94
N ASP A 98 -17.52 10.84 -4.18
CA ASP A 98 -16.86 9.83 -3.34
C ASP A 98 -15.33 9.93 -3.50
N ARG A 99 -14.87 10.27 -4.71
CA ARG A 99 -13.43 10.46 -5.01
C ARG A 99 -12.97 11.90 -4.92
N GLY A 100 -13.90 12.86 -4.91
CA GLY A 100 -13.60 14.28 -5.04
C GLY A 100 -12.94 14.61 -6.39
N GLU A 101 -13.46 14.08 -7.51
CA GLU A 101 -12.86 14.27 -8.84
C GLU A 101 -13.89 14.64 -9.92
N VAL A 102 -13.56 15.65 -10.74
CA VAL A 102 -14.24 15.94 -12.01
C VAL A 102 -13.47 15.26 -13.13
N ARG A 103 -14.15 14.50 -13.99
CA ARG A 103 -13.55 13.78 -15.12
C ARG A 103 -14.21 14.15 -16.43
N TYR A 104 -13.42 14.43 -17.45
CA TYR A 104 -13.91 14.59 -18.82
C TYR A 104 -12.87 14.08 -19.82
N ALA A 105 -13.30 13.79 -21.04
CA ALA A 105 -12.42 13.36 -22.12
C ALA A 105 -12.04 14.54 -23.00
N GLU A 106 -10.74 14.71 -23.25
CA GLU A 106 -10.22 15.72 -24.19
C GLU A 106 -9.16 15.07 -25.08
N ARG A 107 -9.32 15.18 -26.40
CA ARG A 107 -8.40 14.60 -27.41
C ARG A 107 -8.11 13.10 -27.19
N GLY A 108 -9.10 12.35 -26.71
CA GLY A 108 -9.00 10.91 -26.45
C GLY A 108 -8.26 10.55 -25.15
N GLN A 109 -8.02 11.51 -24.26
CA GLN A 109 -7.44 11.29 -22.93
C GLN A 109 -8.37 11.79 -21.83
N ASP A 110 -8.39 11.09 -20.71
CA ASP A 110 -9.10 11.53 -19.51
C ASP A 110 -8.35 12.69 -18.85
N VAL A 111 -9.04 13.80 -18.65
CA VAL A 111 -8.63 14.90 -17.77
C VAL A 111 -9.36 14.74 -16.45
N ILE A 112 -8.62 14.74 -15.35
CA ILE A 112 -9.11 14.50 -13.99
C ILE A 112 -8.77 15.73 -13.16
N ILE A 113 -9.77 16.50 -12.72
CA ILE A 113 -9.58 17.68 -11.88
C ILE A 113 -10.07 17.33 -10.48
N PRO A 114 -9.17 17.21 -9.48
CA PRO A 114 -9.60 16.95 -8.13
C PRO A 114 -10.25 18.20 -7.51
N PHE A 115 -11.23 17.98 -6.65
CA PHE A 115 -11.89 18.97 -5.81
C PHE A 115 -12.09 18.41 -4.40
N ARG A 116 -12.49 19.28 -3.47
CA ARG A 116 -12.70 18.91 -2.07
C ARG A 116 -14.07 19.35 -1.60
N THR A 117 -14.66 18.54 -0.74
CA THR A 117 -15.84 18.86 0.06
C THR A 117 -15.45 18.77 1.52
N THR A 118 -15.61 19.85 2.28
CA THR A 118 -15.37 19.85 3.72
C THR A 118 -16.71 19.70 4.44
N GLU A 119 -16.90 18.60 5.17
CA GLU A 119 -17.99 18.48 6.13
C GLU A 119 -17.52 19.02 7.49
N ALA A 120 -18.31 19.87 8.13
CA ALA A 120 -17.93 20.60 9.34
C ALA A 120 -17.75 19.72 10.61
N LYS A 121 -17.72 18.39 10.49
CA LYS A 121 -17.74 17.45 11.62
C LYS A 121 -16.80 16.25 11.56
N ASP A 122 -16.02 16.06 10.49
CA ASP A 122 -15.07 14.94 10.45
C ASP A 122 -13.82 15.33 9.65
N ASP A 123 -12.70 15.47 10.34
CA ASP A 123 -11.49 16.14 9.83
C ASP A 123 -10.50 15.14 9.22
N SER A 124 -11.02 14.12 8.53
CA SER A 124 -10.24 13.07 7.88
C SER A 124 -10.65 12.89 6.41
N ALA A 125 -10.63 13.98 5.64
CA ALA A 125 -10.96 13.94 4.21
C ALA A 125 -10.02 12.95 3.48
N VAL A 126 -10.58 11.82 3.03
CA VAL A 126 -9.87 10.80 2.26
C VAL A 126 -9.63 11.34 0.84
N VAL A 127 -8.38 11.41 0.42
CA VAL A 127 -7.97 12.04 -0.84
C VAL A 127 -7.48 10.99 -1.82
N ALA A 128 -7.92 11.03 -3.08
CA ALA A 128 -7.38 10.15 -4.11
C ALA A 128 -5.87 10.40 -4.34
N VAL A 129 -5.09 9.31 -4.43
CA VAL A 129 -3.65 9.35 -4.73
C VAL A 129 -3.38 8.65 -6.05
N ARG A 130 -2.79 9.38 -7.00
CA ARG A 130 -2.60 8.92 -8.39
C ARG A 130 -1.15 9.01 -8.82
N LEU A 131 -0.73 8.04 -9.65
CA LEU A 131 0.62 8.03 -10.21
C LEU A 131 0.84 9.22 -11.18
N VAL A 132 1.91 10.00 -10.99
CA VAL A 132 2.16 11.21 -11.80
C VAL A 132 2.59 10.89 -13.23
N SER A 133 3.43 9.87 -13.39
CA SER A 133 4.02 9.48 -14.68
C SER A 133 4.02 7.97 -14.84
N ALA A 134 3.95 7.48 -16.08
CA ALA A 134 3.99 6.04 -16.30
C ALA A 134 5.36 5.47 -15.86
N THR A 135 5.34 4.46 -15.00
CA THR A 135 6.55 3.88 -14.42
C THR A 135 6.72 2.43 -14.88
N ASN A 136 7.90 2.09 -15.38
CA ASN A 136 8.27 0.72 -15.71
C ASN A 136 9.07 0.11 -14.56
N LEU A 137 8.47 -0.84 -13.86
CA LEU A 137 9.12 -1.58 -12.78
C LEU A 137 9.85 -2.79 -13.38
N GLN A 138 11.15 -2.87 -13.13
CA GLN A 138 11.93 -4.06 -13.49
C GLN A 138 11.51 -5.26 -12.63
N ARG A 139 11.90 -6.46 -13.05
CA ARG A 139 11.67 -7.69 -12.30
C ARG A 139 12.13 -7.53 -10.85
N SER A 140 11.27 -7.91 -9.90
CA SER A 140 11.60 -7.92 -8.46
C SER A 140 12.10 -6.57 -7.91
N ALA A 141 11.82 -5.47 -8.63
CA ALA A 141 12.29 -4.15 -8.26
C ALA A 141 11.46 -3.57 -7.11
N VAL A 142 12.15 -2.83 -6.25
CA VAL A 142 11.54 -1.87 -5.34
C VAL A 142 11.93 -0.48 -5.81
N GLN A 143 10.94 0.37 -6.02
CA GLN A 143 11.15 1.69 -6.57
C GLN A 143 10.22 2.70 -5.91
N ALA A 144 10.78 3.81 -5.46
CA ALA A 144 9.99 4.99 -5.08
C ALA A 144 9.34 5.58 -6.35
N VAL A 145 8.02 5.73 -6.33
CA VAL A 145 7.24 6.33 -7.40
C VAL A 145 6.60 7.62 -6.93
N GLU A 146 6.63 8.64 -7.78
CA GLU A 146 6.01 9.93 -7.51
C GLU A 146 4.50 9.83 -7.74
N VAL A 147 3.76 10.14 -6.68
CA VAL A 147 2.30 10.21 -6.69
C VAL A 147 1.86 11.64 -6.44
N ALA A 148 0.75 12.01 -7.06
CA ALA A 148 0.07 13.25 -6.78
C ALA A 148 -1.07 13.00 -5.80
N VAL A 149 -1.14 13.86 -4.79
CA VAL A 149 -2.13 13.86 -3.73
C VAL A 149 -2.98 15.09 -3.95
N ALA A 150 -4.30 14.92 -4.03
CA ALA A 150 -5.25 16.02 -4.14
C ALA A 150 -5.45 16.79 -2.80
N ALA A 151 -4.33 17.21 -2.19
CA ALA A 151 -4.27 17.96 -0.94
C ALA A 151 -3.82 19.41 -1.14
N PRO A 152 -4.12 20.32 -0.19
CA PRO A 152 -3.65 21.70 -0.26
C PRO A 152 -2.12 21.67 -0.20
N ASP A 153 -1.47 22.74 -0.65
CA ASP A 153 -0.04 22.90 -0.40
C ASP A 153 0.16 23.23 1.09
N SER A 154 0.08 22.22 1.92
CA SER A 154 0.54 22.24 3.30
C SER A 154 1.78 21.33 3.36
N GLU A 155 2.82 21.76 4.07
CA GLU A 155 3.93 20.89 4.43
C GLU A 155 3.46 19.90 5.51
N GLU A 156 2.46 19.09 5.19
CA GLU A 156 1.83 18.17 6.12
C GLU A 156 2.24 16.73 5.79
N GLU A 157 2.35 15.94 6.84
CA GLU A 157 2.48 14.49 6.73
C GLU A 157 1.10 13.92 6.38
N GLY A 158 1.08 12.85 5.59
CA GLY A 158 -0.15 12.17 5.19
C GLY A 158 0.06 10.67 5.26
N VAL A 159 -0.96 9.93 5.71
CA VAL A 159 -0.96 8.47 5.60
C VAL A 159 -1.41 8.10 4.20
N PHE A 160 -0.53 7.46 3.44
CA PHE A 160 -0.89 6.80 2.20
C PHE A 160 -1.37 5.37 2.51
N LEU A 161 -2.58 5.05 2.10
CA LEU A 161 -3.15 3.71 2.13
C LEU A 161 -3.33 3.18 0.71
N PRO A 162 -2.65 2.10 0.33
CA PRO A 162 -2.71 1.56 -1.02
C PRO A 162 -4.08 0.94 -1.31
N THR A 163 -4.54 1.04 -2.56
CA THR A 163 -5.70 0.26 -3.00
C THR A 163 -5.33 -1.22 -3.13
N VAL A 164 -6.31 -2.09 -2.89
CA VAL A 164 -6.16 -3.55 -2.93
C VAL A 164 -5.92 -4.11 -4.34
N ASN A 165 -6.03 -3.31 -5.40
CA ASN A 165 -6.17 -3.78 -6.78
C ASN A 165 -5.04 -3.31 -7.73
N ASN A 166 -3.79 -3.47 -7.30
CA ASN A 166 -2.62 -3.09 -8.11
C ASN A 166 -2.01 -4.23 -8.94
N GLY A 167 -2.68 -5.38 -9.02
CA GLY A 167 -2.19 -6.53 -9.77
C GLY A 167 -0.98 -7.15 -9.06
N ALA A 168 0.13 -7.33 -9.78
CA ALA A 168 1.38 -7.86 -9.22
C ALA A 168 2.36 -6.76 -8.75
N VAL A 169 1.86 -5.52 -8.60
CA VAL A 169 2.60 -4.45 -7.91
C VAL A 169 2.00 -4.32 -6.52
N LEU A 170 2.83 -4.52 -5.51
CA LEU A 170 2.50 -4.17 -4.14
C LEU A 170 2.89 -2.72 -3.88
N LEU A 171 2.03 -2.03 -3.17
CA LEU A 171 2.28 -0.70 -2.65
C LEU A 171 2.21 -0.82 -1.15
N ALA A 172 3.14 -0.19 -0.45
CA ALA A 172 3.14 -0.20 1.00
C ALA A 172 2.32 0.98 1.54
N ALA A 173 1.62 0.76 2.64
CA ALA A 173 1.06 1.86 3.42
C ALA A 173 2.21 2.63 4.05
N ALA A 174 2.20 3.96 3.96
CA ALA A 174 3.34 4.77 4.40
C ALA A 174 2.89 6.12 4.95
N VAL A 175 3.63 6.66 5.92
CA VAL A 175 3.51 8.06 6.31
C VAL A 175 4.45 8.86 5.42
N THR A 176 3.90 9.69 4.55
CA THR A 176 4.70 10.48 3.60
C THR A 176 4.40 11.96 3.75
N LYS A 177 5.44 12.78 3.66
CA LYS A 177 5.27 14.23 3.52
C LYS A 177 4.70 14.53 2.13
N VAL A 178 3.67 15.37 2.08
CA VAL A 178 3.16 15.90 0.82
C VAL A 178 3.80 17.26 0.58
N GLU A 179 4.49 17.41 -0.55
CA GLU A 179 5.10 18.67 -0.96
C GLU A 179 4.52 19.09 -2.31
N LYS A 180 3.85 20.25 -2.35
CA LYS A 180 3.23 20.78 -3.57
C LYS A 180 2.25 19.80 -4.24
N GLY A 181 1.45 19.12 -3.42
CA GLY A 181 0.51 18.09 -3.86
C GLY A 181 1.16 16.81 -4.41
N LYS A 182 2.44 16.55 -4.08
CA LYS A 182 3.15 15.33 -4.49
C LYS A 182 3.78 14.60 -3.31
N ALA A 183 3.88 13.29 -3.41
CA ALA A 183 4.51 12.42 -2.43
C ALA A 183 5.28 11.28 -3.12
N LEU A 184 6.14 10.60 -2.37
CA LEU A 184 6.83 9.40 -2.82
C LEU A 184 6.25 8.20 -2.09
N VAL A 185 5.87 7.17 -2.85
CA VAL A 185 5.42 5.90 -2.29
C VAL A 185 6.25 4.76 -2.85
N ILE A 186 6.44 3.70 -2.06
CA ILE A 186 7.21 2.55 -2.49
C ILE A 186 6.34 1.59 -3.29
N ALA A 187 6.77 1.30 -4.52
CA ALA A 187 6.19 0.28 -5.38
C ALA A 187 7.12 -0.92 -5.49
N ILE A 188 6.60 -2.11 -5.19
CA ILE A 188 7.31 -3.38 -5.20
C ILE A 188 6.71 -4.24 -6.32
N ASN A 189 7.50 -4.53 -7.35
CA ASN A 189 7.12 -5.52 -8.36
C ASN A 189 7.36 -6.92 -7.81
N THR A 190 6.30 -7.68 -7.54
CA THR A 190 6.40 -9.06 -7.06
C THR A 190 6.38 -10.09 -8.18
N HIS A 191 6.15 -9.66 -9.41
CA HIS A 191 6.16 -10.52 -10.58
C HIS A 191 7.59 -10.86 -11.05
N GLY A 192 7.75 -12.08 -11.60
CA GLY A 192 8.99 -12.52 -12.24
C GLY A 192 9.37 -11.78 -13.54
N GLY A 193 8.49 -10.92 -14.04
CA GLY A 193 8.69 -10.13 -15.27
C GLY A 193 8.69 -8.61 -15.05
N ARG A 194 8.77 -7.86 -16.15
CA ARG A 194 8.62 -6.39 -16.16
C ARG A 194 7.15 -6.02 -16.07
N LEU A 195 6.83 -4.97 -15.30
CA LEU A 195 5.48 -4.42 -15.21
C LEU A 195 5.48 -2.93 -15.52
N LYS A 196 4.39 -2.45 -16.13
CA LYS A 196 4.16 -1.03 -16.39
C LYS A 196 2.97 -0.54 -15.59
N LEU A 197 3.20 0.43 -14.72
CA LEU A 197 2.13 1.20 -14.10
C LEU A 197 1.73 2.34 -15.05
N PRO A 198 0.45 2.42 -15.49
CA PRO A 198 0.00 3.49 -16.36
C PRO A 198 -0.06 4.82 -15.60
N ARG A 199 0.18 5.91 -16.34
CA ARG A 199 0.07 7.27 -15.83
C ARG A 199 -1.36 7.52 -15.30
N TRP A 200 -1.48 8.24 -14.19
CA TRP A 200 -2.74 8.58 -13.51
C TRP A 200 -3.55 7.39 -12.98
N LYS A 201 -2.94 6.19 -12.95
CA LYS A 201 -3.52 5.06 -12.23
C LYS A 201 -3.70 5.46 -10.77
N GLU A 202 -4.90 5.22 -10.26
CA GLU A 202 -5.17 5.35 -8.85
C GLU A 202 -4.43 4.27 -8.09
N LEU A 203 -3.60 4.70 -7.14
CA LEU A 203 -2.73 3.80 -6.39
C LEU A 203 -3.23 3.61 -4.96
N GLY A 204 -4.00 4.55 -4.43
CA GLY A 204 -4.44 4.53 -3.04
C GLY A 204 -5.24 5.75 -2.68
N VAL A 205 -5.44 5.89 -1.38
CA VAL A 205 -5.98 7.09 -0.75
C VAL A 205 -4.94 7.69 0.20
N GLY A 206 -4.93 9.00 0.30
CA GLY A 206 -4.11 9.77 1.22
C GLY A 206 -5.03 10.35 2.28
N ILE A 207 -4.66 10.16 3.55
CA ILE A 207 -5.36 10.72 4.69
C ILE A 207 -4.43 11.82 5.25
N PRO A 208 -4.79 13.11 5.11
CA PRO A 208 -3.98 14.21 5.62
C PRO A 208 -3.88 14.11 7.14
N ILE A 209 -2.67 14.16 7.69
CA ILE A 209 -2.46 14.23 9.14
C ILE A 209 -2.57 15.72 9.51
N ASN A 210 -3.79 16.21 9.75
CA ASN A 210 -3.95 17.45 10.50
C ASN A 210 -3.33 17.27 11.89
N GLN A 211 -3.05 18.37 12.59
CA GLN A 211 -2.53 18.32 13.97
C GLN A 211 -3.39 17.45 14.91
N ASP A 212 -4.63 17.16 14.49
CA ASP A 212 -5.64 16.38 15.20
C ASP A 212 -6.04 15.06 14.51
N ILE A 213 -5.28 14.54 13.53
CA ILE A 213 -5.27 13.07 13.41
C ILE A 213 -4.55 12.68 14.69
N GLU A 214 -5.34 12.25 15.66
CA GLU A 214 -4.95 11.31 16.70
C GLU A 214 -4.35 10.09 16.01
N LEU A 215 -3.16 10.25 15.44
CA LEU A 215 -2.35 9.19 14.89
C LEU A 215 -1.64 8.58 16.08
N LEU A 216 -2.44 8.21 17.09
CA LEU A 216 -1.98 7.84 18.41
C LEU A 216 -0.82 8.74 18.86
N THR A 217 -0.91 10.05 18.64
CA THR A 217 -0.16 10.97 19.48
C THR A 217 -0.68 10.65 20.87
N MET A 218 0.13 9.96 21.68
CA MET A 218 -0.13 9.61 23.07
C MET A 218 -0.28 10.90 23.89
N HIS A 219 -1.34 11.66 23.64
CA HIS A 219 -1.67 12.93 24.26
C HIS A 219 -3.08 12.81 24.79
N GLY A 220 -3.11 12.36 26.04
CA GLY A 220 -4.23 11.71 26.69
C GLY A 220 -3.75 10.30 27.01
N GLU A 221 -3.67 9.95 28.30
CA GLU A 221 -3.44 8.55 28.68
C GLU A 221 -4.40 7.68 27.86
N LEU A 222 -3.95 6.52 27.38
CA LEU A 222 -4.84 5.47 26.85
C LEU A 222 -5.86 5.17 27.96
N GLN A 223 -6.98 5.89 27.97
CA GLN A 223 -7.97 5.73 29.02
C GLN A 223 -8.49 4.30 28.86
N PRO A 224 -8.37 3.46 29.90
CA PRO A 224 -8.74 2.05 29.81
C PRO A 224 -10.13 1.86 29.22
N GLU A 225 -11.06 2.77 29.49
CA GLU A 225 -12.44 2.76 29.01
C GLU A 225 -12.53 2.84 27.47
N SER A 226 -11.73 3.70 26.84
CA SER A 226 -11.71 3.86 25.38
C SER A 226 -11.12 2.64 24.68
N VAL A 227 -10.05 2.06 25.25
CA VAL A 227 -9.46 0.83 24.73
C VAL A 227 -10.43 -0.34 24.86
N GLN A 228 -11.16 -0.41 25.98
CA GLN A 228 -12.17 -1.44 26.17
C GLN A 228 -13.34 -1.31 25.19
N ALA A 229 -13.86 -0.11 24.98
CA ALA A 229 -14.94 0.13 24.01
C ALA A 229 -14.51 -0.28 22.59
N TRP A 230 -13.29 0.10 22.17
CA TRP A 230 -12.73 -0.31 20.87
C TRP A 230 -12.58 -1.84 20.74
N LEU A 231 -12.11 -2.52 21.80
CA LEU A 231 -12.01 -3.98 21.83
C LEU A 231 -13.37 -4.68 21.71
N ASP A 232 -14.43 -4.07 22.24
CA ASP A 232 -15.80 -4.60 22.16
C ASP A 232 -16.39 -4.45 20.74
N GLU A 233 -15.91 -3.50 19.94
CA GLU A 233 -16.31 -3.32 18.54
C GLU A 233 -15.55 -4.25 17.58
N LEU A 234 -14.33 -4.68 17.94
CA LEU A 234 -13.44 -5.48 17.10
C LEU A 234 -13.92 -6.91 16.82
N GLY A 235 -14.79 -7.47 17.67
CA GLY A 235 -15.28 -8.84 17.51
C GLY A 235 -15.76 -9.44 18.83
N ASP A 236 -15.39 -10.70 19.08
CA ASP A 236 -15.66 -11.37 20.35
C ASP A 236 -14.38 -11.36 21.23
N PRO A 237 -14.26 -10.44 22.21
CA PRO A 237 -13.12 -10.39 23.12
C PRO A 237 -13.27 -11.35 24.31
N SER A 238 -14.36 -12.12 24.40
CA SER A 238 -14.74 -12.87 25.60
C SER A 238 -14.38 -14.36 25.54
N THR A 239 -14.60 -15.02 24.40
CA THR A 239 -14.30 -16.45 24.27
C THR A 239 -12.78 -16.70 24.30
N PRO A 240 -12.27 -17.55 25.21
CA PRO A 240 -10.83 -17.81 25.34
C PRO A 240 -10.21 -18.54 24.14
N LEU A 241 -8.90 -18.36 23.93
CA LEU A 241 -8.07 -19.20 23.05
C LEU A 241 -7.65 -20.50 23.76
N ASP A 242 -7.27 -21.51 22.98
CA ASP A 242 -6.91 -22.84 23.52
C ASP A 242 -5.55 -22.81 24.26
N ASP A 243 -4.68 -21.88 23.92
CA ASP A 243 -3.27 -21.77 24.34
C ASP A 243 -2.92 -20.42 24.99
N GLU A 244 -3.88 -19.70 25.60
CA GLU A 244 -3.63 -18.40 26.26
C GLU A 244 -2.56 -18.44 27.35
N HIS A 245 -2.31 -19.62 27.91
CA HIS A 245 -1.31 -19.83 28.95
C HIS A 245 0.12 -19.83 28.41
N ASP A 246 0.30 -20.05 27.10
CA ASP A 246 1.61 -20.04 26.42
C ASP A 246 2.01 -18.62 25.96
N VAL A 247 1.10 -17.65 26.05
CA VAL A 247 1.37 -16.25 25.67
C VAL A 247 2.23 -15.58 26.75
N ASP A 248 3.49 -15.32 26.41
CA ASP A 248 4.42 -14.59 27.27
C ASP A 248 4.12 -13.08 27.22
N ILE A 249 3.55 -12.56 28.31
CA ILE A 249 3.21 -11.15 28.48
C ILE A 249 4.08 -10.60 29.61
N GLY A 250 5.14 -9.87 29.25
CA GLY A 250 6.08 -9.26 30.21
C GLY A 250 5.51 -8.07 31.01
N ALA A 251 4.22 -7.78 30.91
CA ALA A 251 3.57 -6.73 31.70
C ALA A 251 3.17 -7.29 33.07
N GLU A 252 3.67 -6.66 34.14
CA GLU A 252 3.33 -7.03 35.52
C GLU A 252 1.94 -6.54 35.95
N GLU A 253 1.33 -5.62 35.18
CA GLU A 253 0.01 -5.06 35.45
C GLU A 253 -1.12 -6.01 34.99
N PRO A 254 -2.02 -6.43 35.91
CA PRO A 254 -3.12 -7.36 35.59
C PRO A 254 -4.05 -6.87 34.49
N ASP A 255 -4.32 -5.55 34.45
CA ASP A 255 -5.24 -4.94 33.48
C ASP A 255 -4.66 -4.96 32.07
N ALA A 256 -3.35 -4.73 31.92
CA ALA A 256 -2.66 -4.81 30.63
C ALA A 256 -2.70 -6.24 30.07
N ARG A 257 -2.48 -7.26 30.92
CA ARG A 257 -2.59 -8.67 30.53
C ARG A 257 -4.00 -9.01 30.03
N SER A 258 -5.03 -8.51 30.73
CA SER A 258 -6.44 -8.71 30.35
C SER A 258 -6.75 -8.09 28.98
N LEU A 259 -6.29 -6.86 28.73
CA LEU A 259 -6.50 -6.17 27.45
C LEU A 259 -5.81 -6.89 26.27
N ILE A 260 -4.57 -7.36 26.46
CA ILE A 260 -3.85 -8.13 25.43
C ILE A 260 -4.58 -9.43 25.11
N LEU A 261 -5.04 -10.17 26.13
CA LEU A 261 -5.81 -11.39 25.90
C LEU A 261 -7.13 -11.10 25.17
N ARG A 262 -7.86 -10.03 25.55
CA ARG A 262 -9.07 -9.60 24.82
C ARG A 262 -8.79 -9.29 23.35
N LEU A 263 -7.68 -8.62 23.05
CA LEU A 263 -7.25 -8.37 21.68
C LEU A 263 -6.99 -9.68 20.91
N LEU A 264 -6.25 -10.62 21.51
CA LEU A 264 -5.97 -11.91 20.88
C LEU A 264 -7.24 -12.73 20.65
N ARG A 265 -8.21 -12.68 21.57
CA ARG A 265 -9.53 -13.31 21.43
C ARG A 265 -10.37 -12.70 20.31
N ALA A 266 -10.35 -11.38 20.17
CA ALA A 266 -11.01 -10.68 19.06
C ALA A 266 -10.42 -11.12 17.71
N TYR A 267 -9.10 -11.32 17.65
CA TYR A 267 -8.38 -11.84 16.48
C TYR A 267 -8.19 -13.36 16.47
N ARG A 268 -9.05 -14.14 17.14
CA ARG A 268 -8.89 -15.61 17.26
C ARG A 268 -8.72 -16.35 15.94
N VAL A 269 -9.29 -15.83 14.85
CA VAL A 269 -9.19 -16.44 13.52
C VAL A 269 -7.73 -16.43 13.04
N LEU A 270 -6.96 -15.42 13.42
CA LEU A 270 -5.53 -15.33 13.12
C LEU A 270 -4.69 -16.18 14.09
N ALA A 271 -5.09 -16.25 15.37
CA ALA A 271 -4.36 -16.98 16.41
C ALA A 271 -4.56 -18.51 16.32
N ASN A 272 -5.80 -18.97 16.15
CA ASN A 272 -6.19 -20.37 16.14
C ASN A 272 -6.21 -20.96 14.71
N ALA A 273 -5.21 -20.70 13.88
CA ALA A 273 -5.15 -21.32 12.55
C ALA A 273 -5.05 -22.86 12.69
N GLN A 274 -6.20 -23.55 12.64
CA GLN A 274 -6.30 -25.00 12.83
C GLN A 274 -5.85 -25.78 11.59
N ASP A 275 -5.73 -25.12 10.43
CA ASP A 275 -5.39 -25.77 9.18
C ASP A 275 -3.93 -26.26 9.15
N GLU A 276 -3.74 -27.51 8.70
CA GLU A 276 -2.41 -28.09 8.47
C GLU A 276 -1.61 -27.30 7.40
N CYS A 277 -2.31 -26.64 6.47
CA CYS A 277 -1.75 -25.65 5.56
C CYS A 277 -2.36 -24.28 5.83
N PRO A 278 -1.56 -23.28 6.20
CA PRO A 278 -2.05 -21.91 6.33
C PRO A 278 -2.74 -21.42 5.05
N PRO A 279 -3.69 -20.47 5.17
CA PRO A 279 -4.27 -19.81 4.02
C PRO A 279 -3.17 -19.18 3.17
N ALA A 280 -3.40 -19.16 1.86
CA ALA A 280 -2.50 -18.41 0.99
C ALA A 280 -2.60 -16.93 1.30
N THR A 281 -1.50 -16.20 1.09
CA THR A 281 -1.60 -14.75 0.99
C THR A 281 -2.64 -14.35 -0.06
N THR A 282 -3.42 -13.33 0.28
CA THR A 282 -4.37 -12.67 -0.63
C THR A 282 -3.66 -11.72 -1.60
N LEU A 283 -2.40 -11.37 -1.29
CA LEU A 283 -1.56 -10.57 -2.18
C LEU A 283 -1.10 -11.41 -3.36
N ASN A 284 -0.97 -10.78 -4.52
CA ASN A 284 -0.54 -11.44 -5.75
C ASN A 284 0.98 -11.65 -5.77
N VAL A 285 1.47 -12.50 -4.85
CA VAL A 285 2.88 -12.86 -4.70
C VAL A 285 3.03 -14.36 -4.89
N GLU A 286 3.84 -14.73 -5.87
CA GLU A 286 4.21 -16.10 -6.14
C GLU A 286 5.73 -16.25 -6.12
N HIS A 287 6.21 -17.42 -5.70
CA HIS A 287 7.61 -17.77 -5.77
C HIS A 287 7.94 -18.30 -7.17
N HIS A 288 8.87 -17.60 -7.83
CA HIS A 288 9.39 -17.98 -9.14
C HIS A 288 10.81 -18.58 -9.04
N ILE A 289 11.07 -19.60 -9.85
CA ILE A 289 12.34 -20.34 -9.90
C ILE A 289 12.95 -20.20 -11.29
N ASP A 290 13.63 -19.08 -11.53
CA ASP A 290 14.30 -18.83 -12.81
C ASP A 290 15.61 -19.60 -12.91
N THR A 291 15.62 -20.61 -13.78
CA THR A 291 16.78 -21.46 -14.08
C THR A 291 17.42 -21.12 -15.44
N GLY A 292 16.97 -20.04 -16.09
CA GLY A 292 17.37 -19.69 -17.45
C GLY A 292 17.07 -20.82 -18.43
N ASP A 293 18.07 -21.16 -19.25
CA ASP A 293 17.99 -22.23 -20.25
C ASP A 293 18.46 -23.60 -19.72
N ALA A 294 18.52 -23.77 -18.39
CA ALA A 294 18.99 -25.01 -17.80
C ALA A 294 18.04 -26.18 -18.11
N ALA A 295 18.61 -27.30 -18.56
CA ALA A 295 17.86 -28.53 -18.75
C ALA A 295 17.38 -29.10 -17.40
N PRO A 296 16.27 -29.86 -17.37
CA PRO A 296 15.78 -30.49 -16.15
C PRO A 296 16.83 -31.38 -15.48
N ILE A 297 16.94 -31.24 -14.16
CA ILE A 297 17.87 -32.02 -13.33
C ILE A 297 17.08 -33.13 -12.63
N MET A 298 17.45 -34.38 -12.91
CA MET A 298 16.97 -35.55 -12.16
C MET A 298 18.11 -36.19 -11.37
N MET A 299 17.94 -36.20 -10.05
CA MET A 299 18.86 -36.79 -9.10
C MET A 299 18.28 -38.09 -8.53
N ARG A 300 19.11 -39.13 -8.41
CA ARG A 300 18.67 -40.42 -7.88
C ARG A 300 18.11 -40.29 -6.45
N ARG A 301 17.00 -40.98 -6.19
CA ARG A 301 16.44 -41.15 -4.83
C ARG A 301 17.52 -41.70 -3.89
N ARG A 302 17.62 -41.12 -2.69
CA ARG A 302 18.49 -41.63 -1.62
C ARG A 302 17.88 -42.90 -1.03
N ARG A 303 18.72 -43.90 -0.76
CA ARG A 303 18.28 -45.11 -0.03
C ARG A 303 17.99 -44.73 1.41
N GLN A 304 16.76 -44.99 1.84
CA GLN A 304 16.30 -44.81 3.22
C GLN A 304 16.07 -46.18 3.86
N ALA A 305 16.19 -46.27 5.18
CA ALA A 305 15.70 -47.44 5.92
C ALA A 305 14.18 -47.54 5.79
N GLN A 306 13.61 -48.74 5.96
CA GLN A 306 12.15 -48.95 5.81
C GLN A 306 11.32 -48.04 6.73
N THR A 307 11.79 -47.79 7.95
CA THR A 307 11.18 -46.85 8.89
C THR A 307 11.19 -45.41 8.38
N GLY A 308 12.21 -45.01 7.63
CA GLY A 308 12.27 -43.70 6.97
C GLY A 308 11.30 -43.58 5.81
N ASP A 309 11.09 -44.66 5.04
CA ASP A 309 10.12 -44.64 3.94
C ASP A 309 8.68 -44.48 4.45
N ALA A 310 8.31 -45.15 5.55
CA ALA A 310 6.98 -44.98 6.15
C ALA A 310 6.74 -43.53 6.66
N ILE A 311 7.75 -42.91 7.28
CA ILE A 311 7.68 -41.51 7.72
C ILE A 311 7.53 -40.58 6.51
N MET A 312 8.27 -40.85 5.44
CA MET A 312 8.19 -40.07 4.20
C MET A 312 6.79 -40.16 3.58
N ASP A 313 6.22 -41.36 3.46
CA ASP A 313 4.91 -41.56 2.86
C ASP A 313 3.80 -40.88 3.70
N SER A 314 3.85 -40.98 5.02
CA SER A 314 2.92 -40.29 5.92
C SER A 314 2.99 -38.76 5.80
N ASN A 315 4.20 -38.19 5.69
CA ASN A 315 4.38 -36.75 5.47
C ASN A 315 3.81 -36.31 4.11
N VAL A 316 4.00 -37.13 3.07
CA VAL A 316 3.47 -36.84 1.73
C VAL A 316 1.95 -36.88 1.74
N ASP A 317 1.33 -37.87 2.37
CA ASP A 317 -0.14 -37.95 2.46
C ASP A 317 -0.73 -36.74 3.19
N ALA A 318 -0.12 -36.32 4.31
CA ALA A 318 -0.53 -35.12 5.04
C ALA A 318 -0.42 -33.86 4.16
N MET A 319 0.72 -33.65 3.49
CA MET A 319 0.93 -32.47 2.65
C MET A 319 0.06 -32.47 1.37
N VAL A 320 -0.28 -33.64 0.82
CA VAL A 320 -1.23 -33.75 -0.30
C VAL A 320 -2.65 -33.46 0.19
N SER A 321 -3.06 -34.03 1.32
CA SER A 321 -4.37 -33.79 1.93
C SER A 321 -4.57 -32.30 2.28
N ALA A 322 -3.53 -31.66 2.82
CA ALA A 322 -3.51 -30.24 3.14
C ALA A 322 -3.38 -29.32 1.90
N GLY A 323 -3.22 -29.87 0.69
CA GLY A 323 -3.09 -29.10 -0.55
C GLY A 323 -1.77 -28.35 -0.71
N VAL A 324 -0.74 -28.71 0.07
CA VAL A 324 0.63 -28.16 -0.01
C VAL A 324 1.36 -28.71 -1.24
N MET A 325 1.07 -29.96 -1.60
CA MET A 325 1.68 -30.70 -2.70
C MET A 325 0.63 -31.31 -3.61
N GLU A 326 1.07 -31.76 -4.79
CA GLU A 326 0.28 -32.55 -5.74
C GLU A 326 1.18 -33.55 -6.46
N HIS A 327 0.56 -34.46 -7.22
CA HIS A 327 1.32 -35.34 -8.13
C HIS A 327 2.10 -34.50 -9.14
N GLY A 328 3.37 -34.84 -9.30
CA GLY A 328 4.29 -34.14 -10.17
C GLY A 328 4.41 -34.81 -11.53
N GLU A 329 4.73 -34.01 -12.53
CA GLU A 329 5.06 -34.45 -13.89
C GLU A 329 6.36 -33.76 -14.33
N GLY A 330 6.98 -34.22 -15.42
CA GLY A 330 8.16 -33.57 -16.00
C GLY A 330 9.50 -34.18 -15.63
N GLY A 331 10.58 -33.49 -16.05
CA GLY A 331 11.95 -34.02 -16.01
C GLY A 331 12.78 -33.66 -14.77
N TRP A 332 12.23 -32.88 -13.85
CA TRP A 332 12.89 -32.47 -12.62
C TRP A 332 12.64 -33.51 -11.52
N GLY A 333 13.63 -33.73 -10.65
CA GLY A 333 13.45 -34.65 -9.53
C GLY A 333 14.59 -34.59 -8.53
N PHE A 334 14.27 -34.23 -7.29
CA PHE A 334 15.25 -34.10 -6.20
C PHE A 334 15.02 -35.13 -5.09
N PRO A 335 16.07 -35.57 -4.38
CA PRO A 335 15.92 -36.58 -3.34
C PRO A 335 15.43 -35.96 -2.03
N VAL A 336 14.56 -36.69 -1.33
CA VAL A 336 14.15 -36.38 0.04
C VAL A 336 15.24 -36.76 1.04
N VAL A 337 15.47 -35.87 2.01
CA VAL A 337 16.37 -36.00 3.14
C VAL A 337 15.55 -35.86 4.42
N LEU A 338 15.58 -36.89 5.26
CA LEU A 338 14.94 -36.86 6.56
C LEU A 338 15.97 -36.43 7.62
N VAL A 339 15.69 -35.35 8.32
CA VAL A 339 16.59 -34.78 9.35
C VAL A 339 15.93 -34.90 10.72
N ARG A 340 16.57 -35.58 11.66
CA ARG A 340 16.07 -35.64 13.05
C ARG A 340 16.32 -34.31 13.75
N LYS A 341 15.29 -33.74 14.36
CA LYS A 341 15.40 -32.59 15.26
C LYS A 341 15.90 -33.04 16.64
N LYS A 342 16.30 -32.05 17.47
CA LYS A 342 16.68 -32.26 18.87
C LYS A 342 15.54 -32.82 19.73
N ASP A 343 14.29 -32.46 19.39
CA ASP A 343 13.06 -32.94 20.05
C ASP A 343 12.65 -34.38 19.66
N GLY A 344 13.42 -35.06 18.78
CA GLY A 344 13.13 -36.41 18.30
C GLY A 344 12.22 -36.48 17.07
N SER A 345 11.54 -35.38 16.69
CA SER A 345 10.74 -35.31 15.47
C SER A 345 11.60 -35.32 14.20
N VAL A 346 11.03 -35.71 13.06
CA VAL A 346 11.74 -35.78 11.78
C VAL A 346 11.26 -34.66 10.85
N ARG A 347 12.19 -33.89 10.30
CA ARG A 347 11.94 -32.91 9.24
C ARG A 347 12.02 -33.59 7.87
N PHE A 348 10.95 -33.44 7.10
CA PHE A 348 10.94 -33.72 5.68
C PHE A 348 11.63 -32.56 4.93
N CYS A 349 12.77 -32.83 4.29
CA CYS A 349 13.49 -31.83 3.50
C CYS A 349 13.76 -32.36 2.09
N VAL A 350 13.74 -31.50 1.08
CA VAL A 350 14.17 -31.87 -0.28
C VAL A 350 15.52 -31.23 -0.55
N ASP A 351 16.46 -32.01 -1.09
CA ASP A 351 17.81 -31.52 -1.40
C ASP A 351 17.83 -30.73 -2.71
N TYR A 352 17.52 -29.44 -2.62
CA TYR A 352 17.52 -28.52 -3.76
C TYR A 352 18.90 -27.94 -4.11
N ARG A 353 20.02 -28.45 -3.57
CA ARG A 353 21.35 -27.85 -3.83
C ARG A 353 21.68 -27.79 -5.33
N ALA A 354 21.32 -28.83 -6.09
CA ALA A 354 21.52 -28.84 -7.55
C ALA A 354 20.64 -27.80 -8.26
N LEU A 355 19.36 -27.71 -7.90
CA LEU A 355 18.44 -26.68 -8.41
C LEU A 355 18.98 -25.26 -8.10
N ASN A 356 19.32 -25.03 -6.84
CA ASN A 356 19.84 -23.78 -6.33
C ASN A 356 21.12 -23.31 -7.05
N SER A 357 21.93 -24.24 -7.56
CA SER A 357 23.15 -23.91 -8.30
C SER A 357 22.90 -23.37 -9.71
N VAL A 358 21.74 -23.69 -10.30
CA VAL A 358 21.32 -23.21 -11.63
C VAL A 358 20.27 -22.10 -11.56
N THR A 359 19.65 -21.89 -10.40
CA THR A 359 18.72 -20.78 -10.17
C THR A 359 19.45 -19.44 -10.17
N ARG A 360 18.98 -18.48 -10.97
CA ARG A 360 19.48 -17.11 -10.96
C ARG A 360 19.19 -16.48 -9.59
N LYS A 361 20.24 -15.99 -8.94
CA LYS A 361 20.14 -15.37 -7.61
C LYS A 361 19.40 -14.05 -7.68
N ASP A 362 18.53 -13.84 -6.72
CA ASP A 362 17.74 -12.65 -6.54
C ASP A 362 18.37 -11.81 -5.42
N VAL A 363 18.88 -10.64 -5.80
CA VAL A 363 19.53 -9.72 -4.87
C VAL A 363 18.46 -8.79 -4.32
N TYR A 364 17.65 -9.30 -3.40
CA TYR A 364 16.72 -8.48 -2.63
C TYR A 364 17.36 -8.11 -1.28
N PRO A 365 17.27 -6.85 -0.84
CA PRO A 365 17.81 -6.44 0.45
C PRO A 365 17.05 -7.16 1.57
N LEU A 366 17.75 -8.02 2.29
CA LEU A 366 17.29 -8.52 3.57
C LEU A 366 17.78 -7.56 4.65
N PRO A 367 16.93 -7.09 5.56
CA PRO A 367 17.34 -6.16 6.60
C PRO A 367 18.44 -6.80 7.46
N ARG A 368 19.50 -6.04 7.74
CA ARG A 368 20.57 -6.51 8.61
C ARG A 368 20.08 -6.48 10.05
N ILE A 369 20.39 -7.52 10.82
CA ILE A 369 20.00 -7.61 12.23
C ILE A 369 20.40 -6.34 13.01
N ASP A 370 21.61 -5.83 12.80
CA ASP A 370 22.08 -4.61 13.48
C ASP A 370 21.28 -3.35 13.12
N GLU A 371 20.78 -3.27 11.88
CA GLU A 371 19.94 -2.15 11.41
C GLU A 371 18.53 -2.26 11.99
N THR A 372 17.96 -3.46 11.98
CA THR A 372 16.66 -3.74 12.63
C THR A 372 16.70 -3.48 14.12
N LEU A 373 17.78 -3.86 14.82
CA LEU A 373 17.91 -3.59 16.26
C LEU A 373 18.08 -2.09 16.56
N LYS A 374 18.75 -1.34 15.67
CA LYS A 374 18.84 0.11 15.80
C LYS A 374 17.52 0.82 15.53
N SER A 375 16.69 0.32 14.60
CA SER A 375 15.39 0.95 14.32
C SER A 375 14.44 0.87 15.52
N LEU A 376 14.68 -0.09 16.42
CA LEU A 376 13.99 -0.30 17.68
C LEU A 376 14.48 0.57 18.85
N GLU A 377 15.50 1.43 18.65
CA GLU A 377 16.05 2.28 19.70
C GLU A 377 14.99 3.24 20.27
N GLY A 378 14.85 3.27 21.60
CA GLY A 378 13.87 4.11 22.30
C GLY A 378 12.51 3.45 22.56
N ALA A 379 12.23 2.30 21.95
CA ALA A 379 11.03 1.50 22.26
C ALA A 379 11.13 0.91 23.68
N ARG A 380 9.99 0.91 24.40
CA ARG A 380 9.88 0.38 25.77
C ARG A 380 9.13 -0.94 25.85
N LEU A 381 8.27 -1.20 24.87
CA LEU A 381 7.48 -2.41 24.76
C LEU A 381 7.83 -3.07 23.43
N PHE A 382 8.00 -4.38 23.46
CA PHE A 382 8.33 -5.19 22.30
C PHE A 382 7.30 -6.29 22.16
N THR A 383 6.79 -6.45 20.95
CA THR A 383 5.90 -7.55 20.58
C THR A 383 6.59 -8.37 19.52
N THR A 384 6.64 -9.69 19.71
CA THR A 384 7.17 -10.61 18.69
C THR A 384 6.00 -11.43 18.15
N LEU A 385 5.81 -11.39 16.84
CA LEU A 385 4.81 -12.20 16.13
C LEU A 385 5.54 -13.14 15.17
N ASP A 386 5.24 -14.43 15.23
CA ASP A 386 5.78 -15.43 14.30
C ASP A 386 4.68 -15.97 13.38
N LEU A 387 4.98 -16.08 12.09
CA LEU A 387 4.05 -16.60 11.10
C LEU A 387 4.20 -18.13 11.01
N ARG A 388 3.19 -18.85 11.50
CA ARG A 388 3.12 -20.32 11.39
C ARG A 388 3.28 -20.75 9.94
N LEU A 389 4.30 -21.58 9.70
CA LEU A 389 4.64 -22.14 8.38
C LEU A 389 4.68 -21.05 7.28
N GLY A 390 5.24 -19.87 7.59
CA GLY A 390 5.13 -18.67 6.75
C GLY A 390 5.44 -18.86 5.26
N TYR A 391 6.37 -19.74 4.89
CA TYR A 391 6.64 -20.03 3.46
C TYR A 391 5.47 -20.71 2.75
N TRP A 392 4.69 -21.54 3.43
CA TRP A 392 3.53 -22.21 2.82
C TRP A 392 2.37 -21.26 2.50
N GLN A 393 2.38 -20.06 3.09
CA GLN A 393 1.43 -19.01 2.75
C GLN A 393 1.67 -18.46 1.33
N ILE A 394 2.87 -18.67 0.75
CA ILE A 394 3.23 -18.23 -0.61
C ILE A 394 3.08 -19.40 -1.59
N ARG A 395 2.42 -19.17 -2.73
CA ARG A 395 2.28 -20.17 -3.79
C ARG A 395 3.54 -20.20 -4.65
N VAL A 396 3.88 -21.37 -5.18
CA VAL A 396 4.84 -21.49 -6.29
C VAL A 396 4.11 -21.20 -7.60
N ALA A 397 4.69 -20.34 -8.43
CA ALA A 397 4.13 -20.01 -9.74
C ALA A 397 3.86 -21.29 -10.54
N ASN A 398 2.70 -21.36 -11.22
CA ASN A 398 2.24 -22.59 -11.88
C ASN A 398 3.31 -23.20 -12.81
N GLU A 399 3.99 -22.36 -13.58
CA GLU A 399 5.06 -22.71 -14.53
C GLU A 399 6.35 -23.23 -13.86
N ASP A 400 6.55 -22.94 -12.58
CA ASP A 400 7.76 -23.29 -11.83
C ASP A 400 7.56 -24.49 -10.89
N ARG A 401 6.33 -24.99 -10.73
CA ARG A 401 6.03 -26.09 -9.80
C ARG A 401 6.83 -27.34 -10.10
N ASP A 402 7.00 -27.70 -11.37
CA ASP A 402 7.77 -28.90 -11.75
C ASP A 402 9.23 -28.83 -11.29
N LYS A 403 9.81 -27.64 -11.18
CA LYS A 403 11.18 -27.46 -10.67
C LYS A 403 11.30 -27.82 -9.19
N THR A 404 10.19 -27.94 -8.47
CA THR A 404 10.17 -28.39 -7.07
C THR A 404 9.93 -29.90 -6.92
N ALA A 405 9.91 -30.64 -8.04
CA ALA A 405 9.53 -32.04 -8.00
C ALA A 405 10.54 -32.91 -7.23
N PHE A 406 10.02 -33.87 -6.46
CA PHE A 406 10.81 -34.84 -5.71
C PHE A 406 10.21 -36.24 -5.84
N MET A 407 11.07 -37.25 -5.72
CA MET A 407 10.69 -38.65 -5.93
C MET A 407 10.54 -39.41 -4.61
N THR A 408 9.46 -40.17 -4.51
CA THR A 408 9.22 -41.17 -3.47
C THR A 408 9.16 -42.56 -4.09
N LYS A 409 8.88 -43.60 -3.29
CA LYS A 409 8.56 -44.94 -3.83
C LYS A 409 7.24 -44.97 -4.60
N ARG A 410 6.32 -44.07 -4.26
CA ARG A 410 4.95 -44.03 -4.80
C ARG A 410 4.84 -43.22 -6.09
N GLY A 411 5.83 -42.38 -6.39
CA GLY A 411 5.88 -41.61 -7.61
C GLY A 411 6.59 -40.27 -7.45
N LEU A 412 6.36 -39.40 -8.43
CA LEU A 412 6.84 -38.02 -8.44
C LEU A 412 5.77 -37.10 -7.82
N TYR A 413 6.19 -36.19 -6.97
CA TYR A 413 5.35 -35.18 -6.34
C TYR A 413 6.00 -33.81 -6.52
N ARG A 414 5.19 -32.75 -6.58
CA ARG A 414 5.66 -31.36 -6.68
C ARG A 414 4.92 -30.46 -5.69
N PHE A 415 5.53 -29.35 -5.32
CA PHE A 415 4.95 -28.40 -4.39
C PHE A 415 4.07 -27.36 -5.09
N LYS A 416 2.91 -27.08 -4.50
CA LYS A 416 2.06 -25.93 -4.85
C LYS A 416 2.38 -24.70 -4.01
N ARG A 417 2.88 -24.93 -2.79
CA ARG A 417 3.29 -23.92 -1.81
C ARG A 417 4.80 -23.86 -1.70
N MET A 418 5.37 -22.69 -1.44
CA MET A 418 6.82 -22.52 -1.45
C MET A 418 7.51 -23.44 -0.42
N PRO A 419 8.31 -24.43 -0.85
CA PRO A 419 9.02 -25.31 0.07
C PRO A 419 10.25 -24.64 0.67
N PHE A 420 10.68 -25.16 1.81
CA PHE A 420 11.96 -24.78 2.41
C PHE A 420 13.15 -25.27 1.55
N GLY A 421 14.25 -24.53 1.62
CA GLY A 421 15.51 -24.92 0.98
C GLY A 421 15.72 -24.41 -0.45
N LEU A 422 14.75 -23.69 -1.02
CA LEU A 422 14.91 -23.01 -2.31
C LEU A 422 15.74 -21.72 -2.19
N THR A 423 16.56 -21.47 -3.20
CA THR A 423 17.22 -20.15 -3.39
C THR A 423 16.15 -19.09 -3.65
N ASN A 424 16.35 -17.87 -3.14
CA ASN A 424 15.43 -16.73 -3.24
C ASN A 424 14.11 -16.86 -2.45
N ALA A 425 13.84 -17.96 -1.74
CA ALA A 425 12.67 -18.06 -0.87
C ALA A 425 12.64 -16.97 0.23
N PRO A 426 13.76 -16.66 0.94
CA PRO A 426 13.80 -15.54 1.88
C PRO A 426 13.54 -14.18 1.20
N ALA A 427 14.08 -13.96 0.00
CA ALA A 427 13.88 -12.72 -0.75
C ALA A 427 12.41 -12.53 -1.17
N THR A 428 11.76 -13.62 -1.60
CA THR A 428 10.33 -13.63 -1.93
C THR A 428 9.48 -13.33 -0.71
N PHE A 429 9.81 -13.96 0.43
CA PHE A 429 9.12 -13.73 1.70
C PHE A 429 9.32 -12.29 2.21
N GLN A 430 10.53 -11.76 2.15
CA GLN A 430 10.80 -10.37 2.55
C GLN A 430 10.02 -9.38 1.68
N ARG A 431 9.90 -9.61 0.36
CA ARG A 431 9.05 -8.78 -0.51
C ARG A 431 7.60 -8.78 -0.09
N LEU A 432 7.08 -9.95 0.28
CA LEU A 432 5.72 -10.05 0.81
C LEU A 432 5.61 -9.21 2.09
N MET A 433 6.54 -9.39 3.04
CA MET A 433 6.52 -8.65 4.31
C MET A 433 6.63 -7.14 4.10
N ASN A 434 7.47 -6.68 3.17
CA ASN A 434 7.56 -5.26 2.85
C ASN A 434 6.25 -4.75 2.24
N GLY A 435 5.62 -5.50 1.35
CA GLY A 435 4.29 -5.11 0.83
C GLY A 435 3.20 -5.06 1.91
N VAL A 436 3.33 -5.82 3.00
CA VAL A 436 2.37 -5.86 4.11
C VAL A 436 2.68 -4.81 5.19
N LEU A 437 3.96 -4.59 5.51
CA LEU A 437 4.41 -3.88 6.71
C LEU A 437 5.24 -2.61 6.46
N ASP A 438 5.63 -2.30 5.21
CA ASP A 438 6.63 -1.24 4.94
C ASP A 438 6.06 0.17 5.11
N VAL A 439 5.96 0.58 6.38
CA VAL A 439 5.99 1.96 6.81
C VAL A 439 7.48 2.30 7.07
N ASP A 440 8.12 2.93 6.09
CA ASP A 440 9.36 3.75 6.19
C ASP A 440 10.78 3.14 6.35
N ASP A 441 11.01 1.84 6.57
CA ASP A 441 12.34 1.41 7.05
C ASP A 441 13.35 0.90 5.99
N LEU A 442 12.98 0.68 4.70
CA LEU A 442 13.89 -0.02 3.76
C LEU A 442 14.84 0.82 2.91
N PHE A 443 14.73 2.15 2.84
CA PHE A 443 15.46 2.92 1.82
C PHE A 443 16.30 4.10 2.31
N GLY A 444 16.57 4.22 3.61
CA GLY A 444 17.49 5.26 4.11
C GLY A 444 17.04 6.68 3.76
N LEU A 445 15.72 6.89 3.61
CA LEU A 445 15.16 8.24 3.71
C LEU A 445 15.52 8.72 5.13
N PRO A 446 16.21 9.86 5.26
CA PRO A 446 16.70 10.29 6.56
C PRO A 446 15.52 10.47 7.49
N ARG A 447 15.49 9.74 8.62
CA ARG A 447 14.75 10.18 9.81
C ARG A 447 15.31 11.56 10.17
N ARG A 448 14.70 12.63 9.67
CA ARG A 448 15.01 13.98 10.15
C ARG A 448 14.43 14.08 11.54
N HIS A 449 15.29 13.82 12.51
CA HIS A 449 15.18 14.10 13.94
C HIS A 449 13.78 14.54 14.40
N HIS A 450 13.08 13.64 15.10
CA HIS A 450 12.12 14.03 16.11
C HIS A 450 12.83 14.86 17.17
N HIS A 451 13.01 16.16 16.91
CA HIS A 451 13.45 17.12 17.89
C HIS A 451 12.29 17.34 18.86
N LEU A 452 12.24 16.51 19.90
CA LEU A 452 11.61 16.88 21.17
C LEU A 452 12.24 18.20 21.63
N TYR A 453 11.56 19.31 21.37
CA TYR A 453 11.90 20.63 21.90
C TYR A 453 11.88 20.56 23.42
N LYS A 454 13.04 20.38 24.06
CA LYS A 454 13.22 20.73 25.47
C LYS A 454 13.11 22.25 25.60
N ARG A 455 11.92 22.75 25.93
CA ARG A 455 11.74 24.10 26.48
C ARG A 455 12.56 24.21 27.77
N ARG A 456 13.74 24.83 27.71
CA ARG A 456 14.42 25.33 28.91
C ARG A 456 13.55 26.46 29.46
N HIS A 457 12.89 26.22 30.59
CA HIS A 457 12.41 27.29 31.46
C HIS A 457 13.61 28.16 31.86
N ARG A 458 13.71 29.37 31.29
CA ARG A 458 14.35 30.49 31.97
C ARG A 458 13.36 30.98 33.02
N THR A 459 13.52 30.52 34.24
CA THR A 459 13.02 31.25 35.40
C THR A 459 13.86 32.52 35.53
N ALA A 460 13.21 33.66 35.27
CA ALA A 460 13.68 34.94 35.75
C ALA A 460 13.73 34.88 37.28
N ARG A 461 14.91 35.12 37.86
CA ARG A 461 15.02 35.62 39.23
C ARG A 461 15.22 37.13 39.14
N HIS A 462 14.59 37.80 40.09
CA HIS A 462 14.60 39.25 40.34
C HIS A 462 15.94 39.93 40.16
#